data_AF-A0A2J7PEE8-F1
#
_entry.id   AF-A0A2J7PEE8-F1
#
_cell.length_a   1.000
_cell.length_b   1.000
_cell.length_c   1.000
_cell.angle_alpha   90.00
_cell.angle_beta   90.00
_cell.angle_gamma   90.00
#
_symmetry.space_group_name_H-M   'P 1'
#
loop_
_entity.id
_entity.type
_entity.pdbx_description
1 polymer ?
#
loop_
_entity_poly.entity_id
_entity_poly.type
_entity_poly.pdbx_seq_one_letter_code
_entity_poly.pdbx_strand_id
1 'polypeptide(L)'
;MCYFSAGGPWLITDMRRGESMLELDLAAQEEVERGIETEGSNLSGVSARCSWADVNVQQLTPGAGLGKGEGGLLREGPATRPEPLDTPHLSQQQSQQIKAALKKGLLNTKPVLPPIRRCTDLDNNDNSYKKDSYDSSSSNEFGALESTELLRSKRLEGLHLTFNLEAGSLLPLAVRGRVKHGRHFTFKSVLGDTAITLVAPTVTGTLVDPEHPYVAHGPWLQVLIPDELAQAMSESFEVFNNPEELILPKTFVWPDHKMAITVVEDKI
;
A
#
# COMPACT_ATOMS: atom_id res chain seq x y z
N MET A 1 31.51 -6.66 -27.53
CA MET A 1 31.15 -8.01 -28.03
C MET A 1 29.82 -8.54 -27.44
N CYS A 2 29.15 -7.82 -26.54
CA CYS A 2 27.97 -8.29 -25.78
C CYS A 2 26.63 -8.21 -26.55
N TYR A 3 26.61 -7.63 -27.75
CA TYR A 3 25.37 -7.41 -28.52
C TYR A 3 24.65 -8.70 -28.93
N PHE A 4 25.38 -9.80 -29.15
CA PHE A 4 24.76 -11.05 -29.62
C PHE A 4 24.18 -11.91 -28.49
N SER A 5 24.67 -11.80 -27.27
CA SER A 5 24.23 -12.65 -26.15
C SER A 5 22.96 -12.15 -25.45
N ALA A 6 22.63 -10.86 -25.56
CA ALA A 6 21.44 -10.27 -24.92
C ALA A 6 20.21 -10.17 -25.84
N GLY A 7 20.31 -10.60 -27.10
CA GLY A 7 19.19 -10.69 -28.06
C GLY A 7 19.36 -9.85 -29.34
N GLY A 8 20.41 -9.04 -29.45
CA GLY A 8 20.74 -8.28 -30.65
C GLY A 8 19.68 -7.25 -31.05
N PRO A 9 19.79 -6.68 -32.28
CA PRO A 9 18.89 -5.62 -32.73
C PRO A 9 17.41 -6.02 -32.81
N TRP A 10 17.12 -7.33 -32.84
CA TRP A 10 15.77 -7.88 -32.99
C TRP A 10 15.23 -8.49 -31.69
N LEU A 11 15.99 -8.38 -30.58
CA LEU A 11 15.60 -8.86 -29.24
C LEU A 11 15.21 -10.35 -29.22
N ILE A 12 16.00 -11.19 -29.90
CA ILE A 12 15.77 -12.64 -29.96
C ILE A 12 16.11 -13.27 -28.60
N THR A 13 15.16 -13.99 -28.01
CA THR A 13 15.38 -14.72 -26.76
C THR A 13 16.18 -16.00 -27.01
N ASP A 14 17.36 -16.11 -26.37
CA ASP A 14 18.10 -17.36 -26.27
C ASP A 14 17.86 -18.00 -24.89
N MET A 15 17.17 -19.14 -24.87
CA MET A 15 16.88 -19.91 -23.65
C MET A 15 18.13 -20.59 -23.06
N ARG A 16 19.26 -20.60 -23.77
CA ARG A 16 20.55 -21.13 -23.29
C ARG A 16 21.41 -20.06 -22.62
N ARG A 17 20.98 -18.80 -22.63
CA ARG A 17 21.69 -17.70 -21.98
C ARG A 17 21.76 -17.93 -20.47
N GLY A 18 22.97 -17.99 -19.93
CA GLY A 18 23.23 -18.17 -18.50
C GLY A 18 23.57 -16.90 -17.73
N GLU A 19 23.91 -15.81 -18.42
CA GLU A 19 24.35 -14.54 -17.82
C GLU A 19 23.39 -13.40 -18.18
N SER A 20 23.20 -12.47 -17.24
CA SER A 20 22.42 -11.25 -17.46
C SER A 20 23.24 -10.18 -18.19
N MET A 21 22.56 -9.16 -18.74
CA MET A 21 23.25 -8.04 -19.39
C MET A 21 24.18 -7.29 -18.44
N LEU A 22 23.83 -7.22 -17.14
CA LEU A 22 24.63 -6.54 -16.12
C LEU A 22 25.90 -7.32 -15.75
N GLU A 23 25.85 -8.65 -15.84
CA GLU A 23 27.03 -9.52 -15.65
C GLU A 23 27.95 -9.49 -16.87
N LEU A 24 27.37 -9.41 -18.07
CA LEU A 24 28.10 -9.36 -19.33
C LEU A 24 28.76 -7.99 -19.58
N ASP A 25 28.14 -6.91 -19.11
CA ASP A 25 28.61 -5.55 -19.28
C ASP A 25 28.38 -4.72 -18.02
N LEU A 26 29.43 -4.54 -17.23
CA LEU A 26 29.39 -3.74 -16.00
C LEU A 26 29.07 -2.26 -16.29
N ALA A 27 29.36 -1.75 -17.49
CA ALA A 27 29.03 -0.38 -17.86
C ALA A 27 27.52 -0.18 -18.03
N ALA A 28 26.77 -1.26 -18.32
CA ALA A 28 25.32 -1.20 -18.42
C ALA A 28 24.67 -0.85 -17.07
N GLN A 29 25.24 -1.29 -15.94
CA GLN A 29 24.73 -0.93 -14.62
C GLN A 29 24.88 0.57 -14.34
N GLU A 30 26.05 1.14 -14.64
CA GLU A 30 26.30 2.58 -14.50
C GLU A 30 25.39 3.40 -15.43
N GLU A 31 25.15 2.93 -16.65
CA GLU A 31 24.23 3.58 -17.59
C GLU A 31 22.79 3.59 -17.07
N VAL A 32 22.32 2.48 -16.48
CA VAL A 32 21.00 2.42 -15.86
C VAL A 32 20.90 3.38 -14.67
N GLU A 33 21.88 3.40 -13.77
CA GLU A 33 21.87 4.29 -12.61
C GLU A 33 21.89 5.76 -13.03
N ARG A 34 22.76 6.12 -13.99
CA ARG A 34 22.82 7.47 -14.56
C ARG A 34 21.51 7.85 -15.26
N GLY A 35 20.89 6.92 -15.99
CA GLY A 35 19.59 7.14 -16.64
C GLY A 35 18.49 7.44 -15.62
N ILE A 36 18.44 6.67 -14.52
CA ILE A 36 17.49 6.90 -13.42
C ILE A 36 17.74 8.24 -12.75
N GLU A 37 19.01 8.62 -12.52
CA GLU A 37 19.35 9.89 -11.89
C GLU A 37 19.03 11.11 -12.76
N THR A 38 19.10 10.97 -14.08
CA THR A 38 18.86 12.08 -15.03
C THR A 38 17.40 12.19 -15.46
N GLU A 39 16.74 11.06 -15.77
CA GLU A 39 15.38 11.04 -16.34
C GLU A 39 14.30 10.61 -15.34
N GLY A 40 14.72 10.03 -14.21
CA GLY A 40 13.84 9.41 -13.25
C GLY A 40 13.38 8.01 -13.67
N SER A 41 12.71 7.33 -12.77
CA SER A 41 12.12 6.02 -12.98
C SER A 41 10.69 6.12 -13.52
N ASN A 42 10.33 5.18 -14.40
CA ASN A 42 8.96 5.00 -14.88
C ASN A 42 8.11 4.12 -13.95
N LEU A 43 8.72 3.41 -13.00
CA LEU A 43 8.00 2.55 -12.06
C LEU A 43 7.20 3.40 -11.07
N SER A 44 5.87 3.33 -11.11
CA SER A 44 4.99 4.14 -10.27
C SER A 44 4.64 3.56 -8.92
N GLY A 45 4.90 2.28 -8.74
CA GLY A 45 4.61 1.60 -7.49
C GLY A 45 4.82 0.12 -7.63
N VAL A 46 4.75 -0.55 -6.48
CA VAL A 46 4.91 -2.00 -6.36
C VAL A 46 3.91 -2.56 -5.36
N SER A 47 3.56 -3.82 -5.55
CA SER A 47 2.92 -4.61 -4.51
C SER A 47 4.02 -5.19 -3.63
N ALA A 48 4.00 -4.90 -2.33
CA ALA A 48 5.06 -5.31 -1.42
C ALA A 48 4.54 -5.56 0.00
N ARG A 49 5.38 -6.05 0.91
CA ARG A 49 5.02 -6.18 2.33
C ARG A 49 5.35 -4.88 3.04
N CYS A 50 4.32 -4.09 3.33
CA CYS A 50 4.46 -2.82 4.01
C CYS A 50 3.27 -2.54 4.94
N SER A 51 3.54 -1.74 5.98
CA SER A 51 2.55 -1.23 6.92
C SER A 51 2.95 0.16 7.42
N TRP A 52 2.02 0.84 8.08
CA TRP A 52 2.26 2.14 8.70
C TRP A 52 1.57 2.23 10.05
N ALA A 53 2.12 3.05 10.93
CA ALA A 53 1.56 3.37 12.23
C ALA A 53 1.67 4.87 12.53
N ASP A 54 0.69 5.37 13.27
CA ASP A 54 0.70 6.72 13.85
C ASP A 54 1.65 6.73 15.03
N VAL A 55 2.64 7.63 15.03
CA VAL A 55 3.64 7.74 16.10
C VAL A 55 3.57 9.11 16.75
N ASN A 56 3.48 9.10 18.07
CA ASN A 56 3.55 10.33 18.85
C ASN A 56 5.00 10.84 18.91
N VAL A 57 5.19 12.13 18.64
CA VAL A 57 6.45 12.89 18.60
C VAL A 57 7.37 12.63 19.79
N GLN A 58 6.83 12.29 20.96
CA GLN A 58 7.61 12.04 22.16
C GLN A 58 8.42 10.74 22.13
N GLN A 59 8.04 9.77 21.28
CA GLN A 59 8.68 8.45 21.21
C GLN A 59 9.83 8.35 20.20
N LEU A 60 10.07 9.39 19.39
CA LEU A 60 11.09 9.39 18.32
C LEU A 60 12.45 9.95 18.77
N THR A 61 12.67 10.21 20.06
CA THR A 61 13.92 10.82 20.57
C THR A 61 15.05 9.79 20.74
N PRO A 62 16.23 10.01 20.11
CA PRO A 62 17.42 9.19 20.36
C PRO A 62 18.08 9.63 21.66
N GLY A 63 17.62 9.11 22.80
CA GLY A 63 18.20 9.49 24.11
C GLY A 63 17.53 8.94 25.37
N ALA A 64 16.36 8.31 25.27
CA ALA A 64 15.76 7.63 26.42
C ALA A 64 16.35 6.22 26.61
N GLY A 65 17.54 6.19 27.23
CA GLY A 65 18.03 5.11 28.10
C GLY A 65 18.00 3.67 27.59
N LEU A 66 19.18 3.16 27.23
CA LEU A 66 19.57 1.78 27.54
C LEU A 66 19.55 1.58 29.07
N GLY A 67 18.36 1.35 29.61
CA GLY A 67 18.15 0.79 30.94
C GLY A 67 18.13 -0.73 30.84
N LYS A 68 19.20 -1.37 31.29
CA LYS A 68 19.16 -2.80 31.63
C LYS A 68 18.07 -3.02 32.68
N GLY A 69 17.13 -3.91 32.41
CA GLY A 69 16.30 -4.52 33.46
C GLY A 69 14.82 -4.68 33.09
N GLU A 70 14.44 -5.95 32.94
CA GLU A 70 13.09 -6.53 33.02
C GLU A 70 12.19 -6.48 31.78
N GLY A 71 11.77 -7.69 31.38
CA GLY A 71 10.96 -7.97 30.22
C GLY A 71 9.58 -7.30 30.28
N GLY A 72 9.37 -6.32 29.42
CA GLY A 72 8.06 -5.80 29.07
C GLY A 72 7.42 -6.69 28.01
N LEU A 73 6.61 -7.63 28.50
CA LEU A 73 5.69 -8.47 27.75
C LEU A 73 4.88 -7.64 26.73
N LEU A 74 4.80 -8.16 25.50
CA LEU A 74 3.79 -7.82 24.51
C LEU A 74 2.44 -7.68 25.20
N ARG A 75 1.81 -6.51 25.17
CA ARG A 75 0.37 -6.41 25.43
C ARG A 75 -0.37 -6.97 24.22
N GLU A 76 -0.35 -8.29 24.12
CA GLU A 76 -1.51 -9.00 23.61
C GLU A 76 -2.69 -8.64 24.54
N GLY A 77 -3.84 -8.30 23.93
CA GLY A 77 -5.08 -8.14 24.68
C GLY A 77 -5.37 -9.40 25.51
N PRO A 78 -6.11 -9.29 26.62
CA PRO A 78 -6.23 -10.39 27.57
C PRO A 78 -6.92 -11.60 26.94
N ALA A 79 -6.14 -12.60 26.58
CA ALA A 79 -6.58 -13.98 26.41
C ALA A 79 -6.76 -14.58 27.82
N THR A 80 -7.88 -14.27 28.47
CA THR A 80 -8.34 -15.02 29.63
C THR A 80 -8.87 -16.38 29.17
N ARG A 81 -8.22 -17.42 29.71
CA ARG A 81 -8.65 -18.82 29.81
C ARG A 81 -10.18 -18.97 29.93
N PRO A 82 -10.82 -19.92 29.23
CA PRO A 82 -12.27 -20.03 29.20
C PRO A 82 -12.80 -20.64 30.51
N GLU A 83 -13.34 -19.79 31.38
CA GLU A 83 -14.32 -20.20 32.40
C GLU A 83 -15.72 -20.13 31.78
N PRO A 84 -16.62 -21.08 32.10
CA PRO A 84 -17.88 -21.26 31.36
C PRO A 84 -18.87 -20.14 31.67
N LEU A 85 -19.05 -19.24 30.71
CA LEU A 85 -20.10 -18.22 30.74
C LEU A 85 -21.38 -18.78 30.09
N ASP A 86 -22.47 -18.66 30.84
CA ASP A 86 -23.82 -19.05 30.49
C ASP A 86 -24.21 -18.66 29.06
N THR A 87 -24.55 -19.66 28.25
CA THR A 87 -25.10 -19.46 26.92
C THR A 87 -26.50 -18.83 27.04
N PRO A 88 -26.83 -17.78 26.25
CA PRO A 88 -28.19 -17.29 26.18
C PRO A 88 -29.06 -18.39 25.58
N HIS A 89 -29.96 -18.93 26.40
CA HIS A 89 -30.90 -20.00 26.04
C HIS A 89 -31.92 -19.45 25.03
N LEU A 90 -31.59 -19.56 23.74
CA LEU A 90 -32.50 -19.30 22.62
C LEU A 90 -33.80 -20.08 22.85
N SER A 91 -34.94 -19.38 22.93
CA SER A 91 -36.22 -20.04 23.11
C SER A 91 -36.54 -20.88 21.87
N GLN A 92 -37.20 -22.03 22.04
CA GLN A 92 -37.56 -22.89 20.91
C GLN A 92 -38.36 -22.15 19.82
N GLN A 93 -39.10 -21.09 20.19
CA GLN A 93 -39.82 -20.23 19.26
C GLN A 93 -38.89 -19.38 18.38
N GLN A 94 -37.79 -18.84 18.92
CA GLN A 94 -36.82 -18.06 18.14
C GLN A 94 -36.11 -18.94 17.11
N SER A 95 -35.76 -20.17 17.50
CA SER A 95 -35.13 -21.13 16.58
C SER A 95 -36.08 -21.54 15.44
N GLN A 96 -37.37 -21.69 15.73
CA GLN A 96 -38.39 -21.99 14.71
C GLN A 96 -38.62 -20.83 13.74
N GLN A 97 -38.59 -19.57 14.21
CA GLN A 97 -38.71 -18.39 13.35
C GLN A 97 -37.53 -18.25 12.39
N ILE A 98 -36.30 -18.46 12.88
CA ILE A 98 -35.08 -18.45 12.05
C ILE A 98 -35.15 -19.54 10.97
N LYS A 99 -35.57 -20.75 11.35
CA LYS A 99 -35.70 -21.88 10.42
C LYS A 99 -36.78 -21.65 9.35
N ALA A 100 -37.87 -20.97 9.70
CA ALA A 100 -38.94 -20.62 8.76
C ALA A 100 -38.51 -19.53 7.75
N ALA A 101 -37.74 -18.54 8.19
CA ALA A 101 -37.21 -17.49 7.32
C ALA A 101 -36.23 -18.03 6.27
N LEU A 102 -35.30 -18.89 6.69
CA LEU A 102 -34.33 -19.54 5.79
C LEU A 102 -35.03 -20.47 4.78
N LYS A 103 -36.07 -21.21 5.20
CA LYS A 103 -36.85 -22.07 4.31
C LYS A 103 -37.66 -21.28 3.27
N LYS A 104 -38.12 -20.06 3.61
CA LYS A 104 -38.78 -19.16 2.65
C LYS A 104 -37.81 -18.56 1.63
N GLY A 105 -36.57 -18.25 2.03
CA GLY A 105 -35.54 -17.73 1.13
C GLY A 105 -35.09 -18.71 0.04
N LEU A 106 -35.16 -20.01 0.32
CA LEU A 106 -34.70 -21.07 -0.59
C LEU A 106 -35.69 -21.39 -1.74
N LEU A 107 -36.93 -20.89 -1.68
CA LEU A 107 -38.00 -21.20 -2.65
C LEU A 107 -38.23 -20.07 -3.68
N ASN A 108 -37.45 -18.99 -3.63
CA ASN A 108 -37.63 -17.87 -4.57
C ASN A 108 -36.89 -18.16 -5.89
N THR A 109 -37.54 -18.89 -6.79
CA THR A 109 -37.07 -19.16 -8.16
C THR A 109 -37.29 -17.93 -9.05
N LYS A 110 -36.51 -16.86 -8.84
CA LYS A 110 -36.39 -15.79 -9.85
C LYS A 110 -35.03 -15.91 -10.56
N PRO A 111 -35.00 -15.97 -11.90
CA PRO A 111 -33.77 -16.13 -12.64
C PRO A 111 -32.85 -14.92 -12.46
N VAL A 112 -31.55 -15.19 -12.31
CA VAL A 112 -30.49 -14.20 -12.01
C VAL A 112 -29.99 -13.44 -13.26
N LEU A 113 -30.49 -13.74 -14.47
CA LEU A 113 -29.98 -13.14 -15.70
C LEU A 113 -31.10 -12.72 -16.67
N PRO A 114 -31.03 -11.53 -17.28
CA PRO A 114 -31.93 -11.15 -18.37
C PRO A 114 -31.62 -11.96 -19.65
N PRO A 115 -32.61 -12.18 -20.54
CA PRO A 115 -32.39 -12.96 -21.77
C PRO A 115 -31.55 -12.18 -22.78
N ILE A 116 -30.54 -12.85 -23.35
CA ILE A 116 -29.72 -12.34 -24.46
C ILE A 116 -30.59 -12.25 -25.72
N ARG A 117 -30.93 -11.04 -26.15
CA ARG A 117 -31.50 -10.80 -27.48
C ARG A 117 -30.37 -10.78 -28.50
N ARG A 118 -30.36 -11.73 -29.44
CA ARG A 118 -29.60 -11.62 -30.68
C ARG A 118 -30.49 -10.93 -31.72
N CYS A 119 -30.09 -9.75 -32.19
CA CYS A 119 -30.61 -9.17 -33.41
C CYS A 119 -29.46 -8.52 -34.18
N THR A 120 -29.32 -8.94 -35.43
CA THR A 120 -28.69 -8.22 -36.53
C THR A 120 -29.47 -6.95 -36.85
N ASP A 121 -28.80 -6.06 -37.58
CA ASP A 121 -29.33 -5.04 -38.49
C ASP A 121 -29.24 -3.56 -38.09
N LEU A 122 -28.98 -2.80 -39.16
CA LEU A 122 -28.60 -1.41 -39.34
C LEU A 122 -29.71 -0.41 -38.95
N ASP A 123 -29.35 0.74 -38.38
CA ASP A 123 -29.52 2.09 -38.99
C ASP A 123 -29.56 3.26 -37.97
N ASN A 124 -28.81 4.30 -38.37
CA ASN A 124 -28.96 5.75 -38.21
C ASN A 124 -29.81 6.44 -37.11
N ASN A 125 -29.14 7.39 -36.46
CA ASN A 125 -29.47 8.82 -36.28
C ASN A 125 -30.73 9.25 -35.48
N ASP A 126 -30.49 9.96 -34.38
CA ASP A 126 -30.85 11.37 -34.13
C ASP A 126 -31.26 11.67 -32.66
N ASN A 127 -31.16 12.95 -32.33
CA ASN A 127 -30.84 13.60 -31.07
C ASN A 127 -31.92 13.70 -29.98
N SER A 128 -31.39 13.98 -28.79
CA SER A 128 -31.93 14.79 -27.68
C SER A 128 -33.03 14.18 -26.81
N TYR A 129 -32.86 14.21 -25.48
CA TYR A 129 -33.66 14.94 -24.47
C TYR A 129 -33.13 14.61 -23.05
N LYS A 130 -32.83 15.64 -22.26
CA LYS A 130 -32.68 15.63 -20.79
C LYS A 130 -33.89 14.94 -20.11
N LYS A 131 -33.67 14.19 -19.02
CA LYS A 131 -34.31 14.41 -17.68
C LYS A 131 -33.90 13.32 -16.67
N ASP A 132 -33.75 13.78 -15.43
CA ASP A 132 -33.33 13.12 -14.19
C ASP A 132 -34.22 11.95 -13.74
N SER A 133 -33.65 11.01 -12.96
CA SER A 133 -34.28 10.31 -11.83
C SER A 133 -33.56 8.99 -11.49
N TYR A 134 -32.80 8.97 -10.39
CA TYR A 134 -32.90 7.87 -9.42
C TYR A 134 -32.38 8.35 -8.05
N ASP A 135 -33.30 8.94 -7.29
CA ASP A 135 -33.22 8.84 -5.84
C ASP A 135 -33.59 7.39 -5.47
N SER A 136 -32.82 6.76 -4.61
CA SER A 136 -33.17 5.49 -4.00
C SER A 136 -32.69 5.50 -2.57
N SER A 137 -33.49 6.14 -1.73
CA SER A 137 -33.59 5.88 -0.31
C SER A 137 -33.93 4.40 -0.09
N SER A 138 -32.94 3.57 0.21
CA SER A 138 -33.15 2.27 0.86
C SER A 138 -32.41 2.28 2.19
N SER A 139 -33.17 2.56 3.24
CA SER A 139 -32.84 2.39 4.64
C SER A 139 -32.33 0.96 4.90
N ASN A 140 -31.01 0.82 5.01
CA ASN A 140 -30.36 -0.37 5.52
C ASN A 140 -29.58 0.01 6.78
N GLU A 141 -30.26 -0.02 7.92
CA GLU A 141 -29.77 0.35 9.25
C GLU A 141 -28.79 -0.70 9.85
N PHE A 142 -28.08 -1.44 9.00
CA PHE A 142 -27.11 -2.48 9.41
C PHE A 142 -25.81 -2.50 8.57
N GLY A 143 -25.68 -1.63 7.54
CA GLY A 143 -24.46 -1.46 6.74
C GLY A 143 -23.64 -0.20 7.07
N ALA A 144 -24.08 0.59 8.05
CA ALA A 144 -23.52 1.91 8.34
C ALA A 144 -22.20 1.88 9.14
N LEU A 145 -21.82 0.75 9.74
CA LEU A 145 -20.60 0.70 10.58
C LEU A 145 -19.31 0.48 9.75
N GLU A 146 -19.35 -0.35 8.70
CA GLU A 146 -18.16 -0.61 7.86
C GLU A 146 -17.86 0.52 6.84
N SER A 147 -18.87 1.29 6.44
CA SER A 147 -18.68 2.33 5.40
C SER A 147 -18.09 3.64 5.92
N THR A 148 -18.08 3.87 7.24
CA THR A 148 -17.72 5.20 7.79
C THR A 148 -16.22 5.45 7.91
N GLU A 149 -15.38 4.41 7.96
CA GLU A 149 -13.91 4.57 7.92
C GLU A 149 -13.37 4.82 6.50
N LEU A 150 -14.07 4.31 5.47
CA LEU A 150 -13.72 4.51 4.06
C LEU A 150 -13.94 5.96 3.56
N LEU A 151 -14.55 6.82 4.37
CA LEU A 151 -14.91 8.19 3.98
C LEU A 151 -14.15 9.26 4.77
N ARG A 152 -13.46 8.90 5.86
CA ARG A 152 -12.84 9.89 6.75
C ARG A 152 -11.33 9.97 6.54
N SER A 153 -10.88 11.13 6.08
CA SER A 153 -9.46 11.45 6.09
C SER A 153 -8.99 11.73 7.53
N LYS A 154 -7.95 11.02 7.97
CA LYS A 154 -7.22 11.21 9.23
C LYS A 154 -5.88 11.87 8.93
N ARG A 155 -5.60 12.99 9.59
CA ARG A 155 -4.28 13.64 9.60
C ARG A 155 -3.44 13.01 10.70
N LEU A 156 -2.16 12.74 10.41
CA LEU A 156 -1.22 12.16 11.37
C LEU A 156 -0.17 13.21 11.76
N GLU A 157 0.18 13.28 13.03
CA GLU A 157 1.24 14.20 13.49
C GLU A 157 2.63 13.60 13.29
N GLY A 158 2.75 12.28 13.40
CA GLY A 158 3.98 11.54 13.16
C GLY A 158 3.69 10.19 12.51
N LEU A 159 4.70 9.65 11.85
CA LEU A 159 4.53 8.52 10.95
C LEU A 159 5.67 7.52 11.09
N HIS A 160 5.33 6.24 11.24
CA HIS A 160 6.30 5.16 11.13
C HIS A 160 5.88 4.18 10.05
N LEU A 161 6.71 4.05 9.03
CA LEU A 161 6.54 3.07 7.96
C LEU A 161 7.39 1.84 8.24
N THR A 162 6.84 0.66 7.98
CA THR A 162 7.57 -0.60 8.06
C THR A 162 7.52 -1.30 6.70
N PHE A 163 8.67 -1.77 6.23
CA PHE A 163 8.86 -2.47 4.96
C PHE A 163 9.62 -3.78 5.19
N ASN A 164 9.33 -4.82 4.42
CA ASN A 164 10.26 -5.94 4.31
C ASN A 164 11.53 -5.53 3.52
N LEU A 165 12.53 -6.40 3.50
CA LEU A 165 13.78 -6.14 2.77
C LEU A 165 13.56 -5.87 1.28
N GLU A 166 12.72 -6.66 0.60
CA GLU A 166 12.44 -6.47 -0.82
C GLU A 166 11.83 -5.09 -1.12
N ALA A 167 10.84 -4.66 -0.35
CA ALA A 167 10.26 -3.32 -0.48
C ALA A 167 11.25 -2.22 -0.07
N GLY A 168 12.03 -2.46 0.99
CA GLY A 168 13.03 -1.53 1.51
C GLY A 168 14.12 -1.21 0.48
N SER A 169 14.59 -2.21 -0.27
CA SER A 169 15.57 -2.05 -1.35
C SER A 169 15.08 -1.16 -2.50
N LEU A 170 13.77 -0.91 -2.61
CA LEU A 170 13.19 0.01 -3.61
C LEU A 170 13.05 1.45 -3.11
N LEU A 171 13.32 1.73 -1.83
CA LEU A 171 13.28 3.09 -1.28
C LEU A 171 14.24 4.06 -2.00
N PRO A 172 15.50 3.70 -2.33
CA PRO A 172 16.36 4.55 -3.15
C PRO A 172 15.72 4.93 -4.48
N LEU A 173 15.12 3.96 -5.19
CA LEU A 173 14.45 4.19 -6.47
C LEU A 173 13.22 5.09 -6.33
N ALA A 174 12.41 4.84 -5.29
CA ALA A 174 11.21 5.62 -5.01
C ALA A 174 11.56 7.08 -4.69
N VAL A 175 12.63 7.34 -3.94
CA VAL A 175 13.04 8.70 -3.61
C VAL A 175 13.83 9.35 -4.75
N ARG A 176 14.98 8.79 -5.13
CA ARG A 176 15.87 9.38 -6.16
C ARG A 176 15.23 9.38 -7.53
N GLY A 177 14.62 8.27 -7.94
CA GLY A 177 14.06 8.13 -9.28
C GLY A 177 12.64 8.70 -9.44
N ARG A 178 11.89 8.96 -8.37
CA ARG A 178 10.50 9.42 -8.50
C ARG A 178 10.24 10.71 -7.76
N VAL A 179 10.38 10.72 -6.43
CA VAL A 179 10.08 11.92 -5.63
C VAL A 179 10.95 13.10 -6.05
N LYS A 180 12.27 12.92 -6.18
CA LYS A 180 13.18 14.00 -6.64
C LYS A 180 12.90 14.47 -8.07
N HIS A 181 12.18 13.70 -8.88
CA HIS A 181 11.73 14.09 -10.23
C HIS A 181 10.30 14.65 -10.24
N GLY A 182 9.75 15.01 -9.08
CA GLY A 182 8.41 15.61 -8.99
C GLY A 182 7.26 14.62 -9.22
N ARG A 183 7.50 13.33 -9.02
CA ARG A 183 6.53 12.23 -9.22
C ARG A 183 6.12 11.61 -7.88
N HIS A 184 5.17 10.69 -7.94
CA HIS A 184 4.78 9.86 -6.80
C HIS A 184 5.27 8.41 -6.95
N PHE A 185 5.32 7.70 -5.83
CA PHE A 185 5.56 6.26 -5.78
C PHE A 185 4.68 5.58 -4.74
N THR A 186 4.02 4.49 -5.11
CA THR A 186 3.06 3.78 -4.25
C THR A 186 3.53 2.38 -3.89
N PHE A 187 3.59 2.07 -2.60
CA PHE A 187 3.69 0.72 -2.08
C PHE A 187 2.30 0.21 -1.71
N LYS A 188 1.82 -0.84 -2.37
CA LYS A 188 0.55 -1.50 -2.04
C LYS A 188 0.84 -2.76 -1.23
N SER A 189 0.23 -2.91 -0.07
CA SER A 189 0.42 -4.09 0.76
C SER A 189 -0.13 -5.33 0.06
N VAL A 190 0.63 -6.42 0.08
CA VAL A 190 0.15 -7.75 -0.35
C VAL A 190 -0.65 -8.48 0.72
N LEU A 191 -0.57 -8.03 1.97
CA LEU A 191 -1.22 -8.68 3.12
C LEU A 191 -2.61 -8.11 3.44
N GLY A 192 -2.98 -7.00 2.80
CA GLY A 192 -4.24 -6.30 3.06
C GLY A 192 -4.54 -5.23 2.03
N ASP A 193 -5.42 -4.30 2.39
CA ASP A 193 -5.87 -3.17 1.58
C ASP A 193 -5.02 -1.90 1.74
N THR A 194 -4.03 -1.95 2.65
CA THR A 194 -3.12 -0.83 2.92
C THR A 194 -2.33 -0.40 1.70
N ALA A 195 -2.24 0.91 1.46
CA ALA A 195 -1.37 1.50 0.45
C ALA A 195 -0.66 2.73 1.01
N ILE A 196 0.62 2.91 0.69
CA ILE A 196 1.45 4.05 1.10
C ILE A 196 1.94 4.73 -0.16
N THR A 197 1.61 6.01 -0.34
CA THR A 197 2.02 6.81 -1.50
C THR A 197 2.92 7.94 -1.05
N LEU A 198 4.19 7.88 -1.45
CA LEU A 198 5.13 8.98 -1.31
C LEU A 198 4.87 9.98 -2.44
N VAL A 199 4.69 11.25 -2.11
CA VAL A 199 4.39 12.31 -3.09
C VAL A 199 5.40 13.44 -3.00
N ALA A 200 5.87 13.89 -4.16
CA ALA A 200 6.65 15.12 -4.28
C ALA A 200 5.75 16.36 -4.19
N PRO A 201 6.28 17.54 -3.82
CA PRO A 201 5.50 18.77 -3.70
C PRO A 201 4.82 19.23 -4.99
N THR A 202 5.34 18.83 -6.14
CA THR A 202 4.79 19.19 -7.46
C THR A 202 3.60 18.32 -7.88
N VAL A 203 3.29 17.25 -7.14
CA VAL A 203 2.16 16.37 -7.46
C VAL A 203 0.86 17.05 -7.04
N THR A 204 -0.02 17.33 -8.00
CA THR A 204 -1.32 17.96 -7.74
C THR A 204 -2.40 16.95 -7.40
N GLY A 205 -3.46 17.39 -6.70
CA GLY A 205 -4.62 16.55 -6.37
C GLY A 205 -4.37 15.58 -5.20
N THR A 206 -3.35 15.86 -4.39
CA THR A 206 -3.02 15.13 -3.17
C THR A 206 -3.93 15.54 -2.01
N LEU A 207 -4.04 14.68 -1.01
CA LEU A 207 -4.70 14.97 0.26
C LEU A 207 -3.76 15.65 1.28
N VAL A 208 -2.46 15.61 1.00
CA VAL A 208 -1.39 16.17 1.83
C VAL A 208 -1.00 17.55 1.33
N ASP A 209 -0.62 18.39 2.28
CA ASP A 209 -0.11 19.75 2.09
C ASP A 209 1.08 19.98 3.06
N PRO A 210 1.87 21.07 2.91
CA PRO A 210 3.00 21.34 3.80
C PRO A 210 2.62 21.42 5.29
N GLU A 211 1.39 21.82 5.61
CA GLU A 211 0.89 21.87 6.99
C GLU A 211 0.48 20.49 7.54
N HIS A 212 0.03 19.60 6.66
CA HIS A 212 -0.43 18.24 6.97
C HIS A 212 0.23 17.22 6.03
N PRO A 213 1.52 16.93 6.22
CA PRO A 213 2.28 16.09 5.29
C PRO A 213 1.85 14.62 5.31
N TYR A 214 1.13 14.18 6.34
CA TYR A 214 0.72 12.78 6.52
C TYR A 214 -0.80 12.68 6.64
N VAL A 215 -1.45 12.12 5.62
CA VAL A 215 -2.91 11.97 5.57
C VAL A 215 -3.29 10.58 5.13
N ALA A 216 -4.06 9.89 5.95
CA ALA A 216 -4.66 8.60 5.63
C ALA A 216 -6.14 8.77 5.28
N HIS A 217 -6.61 8.13 4.22
CA HIS A 217 -8.03 8.03 3.86
C HIS A 217 -8.40 6.55 3.84
N GLY A 218 -9.01 6.07 4.93
CA GLY A 218 -9.12 4.64 5.20
C GLY A 218 -7.72 3.98 5.23
N PRO A 219 -7.50 2.89 4.46
CA PRO A 219 -6.22 2.17 4.42
C PRO A 219 -5.15 2.84 3.53
N TRP A 220 -5.51 3.89 2.79
CA TRP A 220 -4.60 4.58 1.87
C TRP A 220 -3.95 5.79 2.54
N LEU A 221 -2.64 5.70 2.77
CA LEU A 221 -1.79 6.76 3.29
C LEU A 221 -1.11 7.52 2.15
N GLN A 222 -1.17 8.85 2.20
CA GLN A 222 -0.32 9.76 1.42
C GLN A 222 0.69 10.45 2.35
N VAL A 223 1.92 10.58 1.85
CA VAL A 223 3.07 11.12 2.57
C VAL A 223 3.76 12.15 1.69
N LEU A 224 3.65 13.43 2.04
CA LEU A 224 4.39 14.50 1.38
C LEU A 224 5.86 14.42 1.79
N ILE A 225 6.74 14.36 0.80
CA ILE A 225 8.19 14.35 0.99
C ILE A 225 8.74 15.64 0.38
N PRO A 226 9.04 16.67 1.20
CA PRO A 226 9.71 17.88 0.74
C PRO A 226 11.10 17.58 0.14
N ASP A 227 11.61 18.49 -0.69
CA ASP A 227 12.90 18.30 -1.38
C ASP A 227 14.08 18.09 -0.39
N GLU A 228 14.08 18.81 0.74
CA GLU A 228 15.05 18.65 1.82
C GLU A 228 15.01 17.23 2.42
N LEU A 229 13.80 16.72 2.73
CA LEU A 229 13.63 15.37 3.24
C LEU A 229 14.01 14.32 2.19
N ALA A 230 13.67 14.54 0.92
CA ALA A 230 14.04 13.63 -0.17
C ALA A 230 15.56 13.52 -0.32
N GLN A 231 16.29 14.63 -0.14
CA GLN A 231 17.75 14.64 -0.14
C GLN A 231 18.30 13.85 1.06
N ALA A 232 17.85 14.14 2.28
CA ALA A 232 18.28 13.43 3.48
C ALA A 232 17.96 11.93 3.45
N MET A 233 16.80 11.56 2.88
CA MET A 233 16.43 10.16 2.62
C MET A 233 17.39 9.49 1.63
N SER A 234 17.72 10.17 0.53
CA SER A 234 18.62 9.64 -0.50
C SER A 234 19.99 9.26 0.09
N GLU A 235 20.56 10.14 0.92
CA GLU A 235 21.83 9.90 1.62
C GLU A 235 21.71 8.76 2.65
N SER A 236 20.63 8.75 3.43
CA SER A 236 20.38 7.67 4.42
C SER A 236 20.26 6.29 3.77
N PHE A 237 19.74 6.23 2.55
CA PHE A 237 19.49 4.99 1.81
C PHE A 237 20.68 4.48 1.01
N GLU A 238 21.84 5.15 1.02
CA GLU A 238 23.07 4.65 0.38
C GLU A 238 23.51 3.28 0.94
N VAL A 239 23.11 2.96 2.18
CA VAL A 239 23.36 1.65 2.80
C VAL A 239 22.78 0.49 2.01
N PHE A 240 21.75 0.71 1.18
CA PHE A 240 21.17 -0.34 0.33
C PHE A 240 22.03 -0.70 -0.88
N ASN A 241 23.05 0.11 -1.21
CA ASN A 241 23.99 -0.21 -2.28
C ASN A 241 24.90 -1.40 -1.91
N ASN A 242 25.05 -1.69 -0.61
CA ASN A 242 25.85 -2.79 -0.08
C ASN A 242 24.98 -3.71 0.79
N PRO A 243 24.12 -4.56 0.19
CA PRO A 243 23.16 -5.38 0.95
C PRO A 243 23.83 -6.39 1.90
N GLU A 244 25.09 -6.78 1.66
CA GLU A 244 25.83 -7.73 2.51
C GLU A 244 26.17 -7.18 3.90
N GLU A 245 26.25 -5.85 4.05
CA GLU A 245 26.56 -5.18 5.32
C GLU A 245 25.31 -4.73 6.09
N LEU A 246 24.12 -4.93 5.52
CA LEU A 246 22.88 -4.41 6.07
C LEU A 246 22.37 -5.29 7.23
N ILE A 247 22.56 -4.81 8.46
CA ILE A 247 22.02 -5.45 9.67
C ILE A 247 20.56 -5.04 9.86
N LEU A 248 19.67 -6.04 9.88
CA LEU A 248 18.24 -5.86 10.12
C LEU A 248 17.85 -6.18 11.58
N PRO A 249 16.81 -5.52 12.15
CA PRO A 249 16.01 -4.45 11.54
C PRO A 249 16.80 -3.13 11.45
N LYS A 250 16.69 -2.45 10.31
CA LYS A 250 17.32 -1.15 10.08
C LYS A 250 16.28 -0.04 10.18
N THR A 251 16.49 0.91 11.10
CA THR A 251 15.59 2.05 11.28
C THR A 251 16.27 3.36 10.88
N PHE A 252 15.57 4.15 10.08
CA PHE A 252 15.90 5.51 9.69
C PHE A 252 14.92 6.46 10.37
N VAL A 253 15.41 7.57 10.92
CA VAL A 253 14.58 8.52 11.67
C VAL A 253 14.91 9.94 11.21
N TRP A 254 13.88 10.72 10.89
CA TRP A 254 13.95 12.14 10.59
C TRP A 254 13.11 12.90 11.63
N PRO A 255 13.71 13.29 12.77
CA PRO A 255 12.97 13.88 13.90
C PRO A 255 12.25 15.18 13.54
N ASP A 256 12.90 16.04 12.74
CA ASP A 256 12.33 17.32 12.31
C ASP A 256 11.06 17.13 11.47
N HIS A 257 10.92 15.96 10.85
CA HIS A 257 9.76 15.56 10.07
C HIS A 257 8.84 14.59 10.83
N LYS A 258 9.16 14.22 12.08
CA LYS A 258 8.39 13.26 12.90
C LYS A 258 8.14 11.93 12.17
N MET A 259 9.12 11.49 11.38
CA MET A 259 8.99 10.34 10.50
C MET A 259 10.07 9.30 10.81
N ALA A 260 9.69 8.03 10.77
CA ALA A 260 10.60 6.90 10.81
C ALA A 260 10.26 5.88 9.72
N ILE A 261 11.28 5.21 9.21
CA ILE A 261 11.15 4.05 8.33
C ILE A 261 11.96 2.91 8.93
N THR A 262 11.35 1.75 9.10
CA THR A 262 12.06 0.52 9.50
C THR A 262 11.96 -0.52 8.39
N VAL A 263 13.11 -1.07 8.01
CA VAL A 263 13.22 -2.25 7.16
C VAL A 263 13.46 -3.47 8.03
N VAL A 264 12.64 -4.50 7.85
CA VAL A 264 12.70 -5.76 8.61
C VAL A 264 12.96 -6.94 7.68
N GLU A 265 13.45 -8.04 8.26
CA GLU A 265 13.49 -9.33 7.56
C GLU A 265 12.08 -9.81 7.25
N ASP A 266 11.95 -10.56 6.15
CA ASP A 266 10.71 -11.26 5.89
C ASP A 266 10.53 -12.38 6.91
N LYS A 267 9.46 -12.28 7.71
CA LYS A 267 9.00 -13.43 8.48
C LYS A 267 8.43 -14.44 7.47
N ILE A 268 9.07 -15.61 7.41
CA ILE A 268 8.63 -16.80 6.67
C ILE A 268 7.26 -17.24 7.20
#